data_AF-A0A7V6MWI0-F1
#
_entry.id   AF-A0A7V6MWI0-F1
#
_cell.length_a   1.000
_cell.length_b   1.000
_cell.length_c   1.000
_cell.angle_alpha   90.00
_cell.angle_beta   90.00
_cell.angle_gamma   90.00
#
_symmetry.space_group_name_H-M   'P 1'
#
loop_
_entity.id
_entity.type
_entity.pdbx_description
1 polymer ?
#
loop_
_entity_poly.entity_id
_entity_poly.type
_entity_poly.pdbx_seq_one_letter_code
_entity_poly.pdbx_strand_id
1 'polypeptide(L)' 'MVRENSILKGYKKTEVGVIPEDWEVRKLGEIALDISSGKSKVKHEQGSYKVYGSTGVIGFNNFYDYQ' A
#
# COMPACT_ATOMS: atom_id res chain seq x y z
N MET A 1 -26.81 21.94 -23.89
CA MET A 1 -26.42 20.60 -24.35
C MET A 1 -25.53 19.98 -23.29
N VAL A 2 -26.00 18.95 -22.59
CA VAL A 2 -25.19 18.22 -21.62
C VAL A 2 -24.35 17.22 -22.41
N ARG A 3 -23.02 17.28 -22.30
CA ARG A 3 -22.14 16.30 -22.95
C ARG A 3 -22.34 14.96 -22.25
N GLU A 4 -22.67 13.92 -23.00
CA GLU A 4 -22.64 12.55 -22.49
C GLU A 4 -21.23 12.25 -21.96
N ASN A 5 -21.18 11.69 -20.74
CA ASN A 5 -19.95 11.18 -20.13
C ASN A 5 -19.48 9.94 -20.91
N SER A 6 -18.86 10.16 -22.08
CA SER A 6 -18.22 9.08 -22.83
C SER A 6 -16.95 8.65 -22.10
N ILE A 7 -16.91 7.39 -21.69
CA ILE A 7 -15.70 6.80 -21.13
C ILE A 7 -14.70 6.66 -22.29
N LEU A 8 -13.45 7.09 -22.07
CA LEU A 8 -12.41 7.01 -23.09
C LEU A 8 -12.18 5.55 -23.50
N LYS A 9 -11.91 5.31 -24.79
CA LYS A 9 -11.55 3.98 -25.28
C LYS A 9 -10.33 3.45 -24.53
N GLY A 10 -10.41 2.21 -24.04
CA GLY A 10 -9.37 1.59 -23.20
C GLY A 10 -9.54 1.85 -21.71
N TYR A 11 -10.66 2.44 -21.29
CA TYR A 11 -11.03 2.63 -19.89
C TYR A 11 -12.43 2.08 -19.63
N LYS A 12 -12.66 1.69 -18.37
CA LYS A 12 -13.95 1.24 -17.86
C LYS A 12 -14.37 2.03 -16.63
N LYS A 13 -15.68 2.18 -16.42
CA LYS A 13 -16.24 2.73 -15.19
C LYS A 13 -16.45 1.62 -14.17
N THR A 14 -15.94 1.84 -12.97
CA THR A 14 -16.07 0.94 -11.81
C THR A 14 -16.64 1.72 -10.62
N GLU A 15 -16.87 1.03 -9.50
CA GLU A 15 -17.31 1.65 -8.25
C GLU A 15 -16.29 2.66 -7.68
N VAL A 16 -15.00 2.48 -7.98
CA VAL A 16 -13.91 3.36 -7.54
C VAL A 16 -13.58 4.47 -8.55
N GLY A 17 -14.31 4.55 -9.66
CA GLY A 17 -14.10 5.53 -10.73
C GLY A 17 -13.73 4.92 -12.07
N VAL A 18 -13.19 5.75 -12.97
CA VAL A 18 -12.74 5.34 -14.30
C VAL A 18 -11.29 4.88 -14.21
N ILE A 19 -11.03 3.64 -14.62
CA ILE A 19 -9.71 3.01 -14.59
C ILE A 19 -9.41 2.37 -15.95
N PRO A 20 -8.15 2.03 -16.26
CA PRO A 20 -7.81 1.29 -17.48
C PRO A 20 -8.58 -0.03 -17.59
N GLU A 21 -8.89 -0.44 -18.83
CA GLU A 21 -9.67 -1.65 -19.12
C GLU A 21 -9.02 -2.92 -18.57
N ASP A 22 -7.69 -2.98 -18.61
CA ASP A 22 -6.85 -4.10 -18.18
C ASP A 22 -6.67 -4.18 -16.65
N TRP A 23 -7.04 -3.14 -15.90
CA TRP A 23 -6.90 -3.11 -14.45
C TRP A 23 -8.08 -3.80 -13.76
N GLU A 24 -7.82 -4.50 -12.66
CA GLU A 24 -8.86 -5.09 -11.81
C GLU A 24 -8.95 -4.40 -10.45
N VAL A 25 -10.15 -4.36 -9.89
CA VAL A 25 -10.39 -3.89 -8.53
C VAL A 25 -10.34 -5.10 -7.59
N ARG A 26 -9.39 -5.09 -6.65
CA ARG A 26 -9.18 -6.13 -5.65
C ARG A 26 -9.20 -5.53 -4.25
N LYS A 27 -9.57 -6.34 -3.25
CA LYS A 27 -9.34 -5.97 -1.85
C LYS A 27 -7.87 -6.22 -1.51
N LEU A 28 -7.23 -5.35 -0.72
CA LEU A 28 -5.83 -5.53 -0.34
C LEU A 28 -5.57 -6.90 0.31
N GLY A 29 -6.51 -7.40 1.12
CA GLY A 29 -6.41 -8.72 1.76
C GLY A 29 -6.48 -9.91 0.80
N GLU A 30 -6.82 -9.72 -0.47
CA GLU A 30 -6.79 -10.77 -1.50
C GLU A 30 -5.40 -10.94 -2.13
N ILE A 31 -4.54 -9.91 -2.02
CA ILE A 31 -3.23 -9.87 -2.70
C ILE A 31 -2.05 -9.69 -1.73
N ALA A 32 -2.28 -9.20 -0.52
CA ALA A 32 -1.25 -9.04 0.50
C ALA A 32 -1.17 -10.30 1.38
N LEU A 33 0.05 -10.69 1.75
CA LEU A 33 0.28 -11.81 2.68
C LEU A 33 -0.14 -11.48 4.12
N ASP A 34 0.12 -10.25 4.57
CA ASP A 34 -0.29 -9.73 5.88
C ASP A 34 -0.51 -8.21 5.78
N ILE A 35 -1.47 -7.70 6.56
CA ILE A 35 -1.74 -6.27 6.73
C ILE A 35 -1.86 -6.01 8.23
N SER A 36 -0.79 -5.49 8.82
CA SER A 36 -0.69 -5.26 10.26
C SER A 36 0.04 -3.96 10.59
N SER A 37 -0.11 -3.51 11.84
CA SER A 37 0.67 -2.37 12.36
C SER A 37 2.11 -2.75 12.66
N GLY A 38 2.98 -1.74 12.75
CA GLY A 38 4.37 -1.92 13.13
C GLY A 38 4.53 -2.70 14.45
N LYS A 39 5.34 -3.77 14.44
CA LYS A 39 5.52 -4.66 15.60
C LYS A 39 6.76 -4.33 16.43
N SER A 40 7.68 -3.52 15.90
CA SER A 40 8.96 -3.22 16.55
C SER A 40 8.77 -2.48 17.88
N LYS A 41 8.98 -3.20 18.99
CA LYS A 41 8.85 -2.68 20.35
C LYS A 41 10.11 -1.99 20.86
N VAL A 42 11.27 -2.37 20.33
CA VAL A 42 12.58 -1.89 20.78
C VAL A 42 13.25 -1.15 19.64
N LYS A 43 13.85 -0.02 19.96
CA LYS A 43 14.61 0.81 19.04
C LYS A 43 16.01 0.99 19.62
N HIS A 44 17.01 0.56 18.88
CA HIS A 44 18.41 0.78 19.20
C HIS A 44 18.97 1.95 18.38
N GLU A 45 20.02 2.59 18.87
CA GLU A 45 20.75 3.64 18.13
C GLU A 45 21.51 3.06 16.93
N GLN A 46 21.88 1.78 16.98
CA GLN A 46 22.52 1.05 15.89
C GLN A 46 21.92 -0.35 15.73
N GLY A 47 21.95 -0.87 14.51
CA GLY A 47 21.50 -2.20 14.17
C GLY A 47 21.40 -2.42 12.66
N SER A 48 21.29 -3.68 12.25
CA SER A 48 21.29 -4.06 10.83
C SER A 48 20.00 -3.71 10.09
N TYR A 49 18.88 -3.56 10.81
CA TYR A 49 17.56 -3.33 10.23
C TYR A 49 17.01 -1.96 10.65
N LYS A 50 16.61 -1.15 9.68
CA LYS A 50 15.99 0.16 9.95
C LYS A 50 14.53 -0.03 10.33
N VAL A 51 14.11 0.63 11.41
CA VAL A 51 12.70 0.71 11.82
C VAL A 51 12.13 2.01 11.25
N TYR A 52 11.06 1.91 10.47
CA TYR A 52 10.41 3.05 9.81
C TYR A 52 9.10 3.43 10.51
N GLY A 53 8.87 4.73 10.66
CA GLY A 53 7.62 5.33 11.11
C GLY A 53 7.12 6.39 10.13
N SER A 54 6.13 7.18 10.56
CA SER A 54 5.50 8.23 9.73
C SER A 54 6.47 9.31 9.25
N THR A 55 7.57 9.53 9.97
CA THR A 55 8.57 10.57 9.68
C THR A 55 9.87 10.03 9.08
N GLY A 56 9.93 8.74 8.73
CA GLY A 56 11.14 8.08 8.21
C GLY A 56 11.76 7.11 9.21
N VAL A 57 13.09 7.05 9.29
CA VAL A 57 13.80 6.12 10.17
C VAL A 57 13.70 6.59 11.62
N ILE A 58 13.14 5.76 12.48
CA ILE A 58 12.90 6.05 13.91
C ILE A 58 13.82 5.26 14.84
N GLY A 59 14.67 4.38 14.30
CA GLY A 59 15.65 3.61 15.04
C GLY A 59 16.13 2.40 14.26
N PHE A 60 16.87 1.52 14.93
CA PHE A 60 17.40 0.29 14.35
C PHE A 60 17.06 -0.92 15.22
N ASN A 61 17.00 -2.09 14.58
CA ASN A 61 16.86 -3.39 15.24
C ASN A 61 17.99 -4.31 14.75
N ASN A 62 18.43 -5.21 15.64
CA ASN A 62 19.39 -6.26 15.32
C ASN A 62 18.72 -7.52 14.77
N PHE A 63 17.40 -7.66 14.94
CA PHE A 63 16.62 -8.81 14.50
C PHE A 63 15.54 -8.40 13.50
N TYR A 64 15.09 -9.37 12.69
CA TYR A 64 13.98 -9.20 11.76
C TYR A 64 12.67 -9.56 12.47
N ASP A 65 11.78 -8.58 12.64
CA ASP A 65 10.54 -8.72 13.42
C ASP A 65 9.36 -9.37 12.64
N TYR A 66 9.52 -9.60 11.33
CA TYR A 66 8.42 -10.01 10.45
C TYR A 66 8.65 -11.41 9.87
N GLN A 67 8.54 -12.43 10.72
CA GLN A 67 8.52 -13.84 10.28
C GLN A 67 7.20 -14.22 9.63
#